data_AF-A0A6L5Q5E5-F1
#
_entry.id   AF-A0A6L5Q5E5-F1
#
_cell.length_a   1.000
_cell.length_b   1.000
_cell.length_c   1.000
_cell.angle_alpha   90.00
_cell.angle_beta   90.00
_cell.angle_gamma   90.00
#
_symmetry.space_group_name_H-M   'P 1'
#
loop_
_entity.id
_entity.type
_entity.pdbx_description
1 polymer ?
#
loop_
_entity_poly.entity_id
_entity_poly.type
_entity_poly.pdbx_seq_one_letter_code
_entity_poly.pdbx_strand_id
1 'polypeptide(L)' 'MLEQDIDTMPICSICLEKCLWVLKFPITIQYCDQMLIREVVDDNITTICIECLEKEIQMMS' A
#
# COMPACT_ATOMS: atom_id res chain seq x y z
N MET A 1 4.47 -11.26 23.45
CA MET A 1 4.84 -10.80 22.10
C MET A 1 3.81 -11.42 21.17
N LEU A 2 3.03 -10.63 20.42
CA LEU A 2 2.16 -11.21 19.40
C LEU A 2 3.08 -11.67 18.27
N GLU A 3 3.38 -12.96 18.21
CA GLU A 3 3.96 -13.57 17.03
C GLU A 3 2.89 -13.46 15.94
N GLN A 4 3.02 -12.47 15.06
CA GLN A 4 2.14 -12.35 13.91
C GLN A 4 2.50 -13.47 12.94
N ASP A 5 1.58 -14.41 12.81
CA ASP A 5 1.72 -15.58 11.94
C ASP A 5 1.90 -15.11 10.49
N ILE A 6 3.06 -15.43 9.90
CA ILE A 6 3.43 -15.04 8.53
C ILE A 6 2.38 -15.53 7.52
N ASP A 7 1.63 -16.58 7.85
CA ASP A 7 0.56 -17.09 6.98
C ASP A 7 -0.71 -16.24 6.94
N THR A 8 -0.91 -15.35 7.90
CA THR A 8 -2.03 -14.40 7.90
C THR A 8 -1.69 -13.04 7.32
N MET A 9 -0.41 -12.81 6.98
CA MET A 9 0.04 -11.53 6.46
C MET A 9 -0.51 -11.30 5.05
N PRO A 10 -1.14 -10.14 4.80
CA PRO A 10 -1.65 -9.82 3.49
C PRO A 10 -0.50 -9.60 2.49
N ILE A 11 -0.77 -9.93 1.23
CA ILE A 11 0.18 -9.72 0.12
C ILE A 11 -0.03 -8.31 -0.42
N CYS A 12 1.06 -7.60 -0.67
CA CYS A 12 1.07 -6.34 -1.40
C CYS A 12 1.04 -6.63 -2.92
N SER A 13 0.10 -6.06 -3.66
CA SER A 13 0.05 -6.24 -5.13
C SER A 13 1.21 -5.59 -5.89
N ILE A 14 2.00 -4.73 -5.23
CA ILE A 14 3.11 -4.01 -5.86
C ILE A 14 4.45 -4.74 -5.72
N CYS A 15 4.86 -5.08 -4.49
CA CYS A 15 6.10 -5.83 -4.26
C CYS A 15 5.92 -7.35 -4.32
N LEU A 16 4.66 -7.84 -4.34
CA LEU A 16 4.30 -9.26 -4.36
C LEU A 16 4.79 -10.04 -3.12
N GLU A 17 5.14 -9.33 -2.05
CA GLU A 17 5.56 -9.91 -0.78
C GLU A 17 4.45 -9.82 0.28
N LYS A 18 4.56 -10.67 1.30
CA LYS A 18 3.73 -10.59 2.50
C LYS A 18 4.18 -9.41 3.35
N CYS A 19 3.29 -8.45 3.57
CA CYS A 19 3.61 -7.21 4.30
C CYS A 19 2.76 -7.10 5.57
N LEU A 20 3.35 -6.55 6.63
CA LEU A 20 2.66 -6.32 7.91
C LEU A 20 1.47 -5.38 7.77
N TRP A 21 1.66 -4.32 6.99
CA TRP A 21 0.69 -3.26 6.80
C TRP A 21 0.46 -3.05 5.31
N VAL A 22 -0.74 -3.36 4.85
CA VAL A 22 -1.21 -3.02 3.51
C VAL A 22 -2.48 -2.19 3.61
N LEU A 23 -2.62 -1.27 2.66
CA LEU A 23 -3.84 -0.51 2.40
C LEU A 23 -4.54 -1.10 1.19
N LYS A 24 -5.88 -1.08 1.19
CA LYS A 24 -6.69 -1.51 0.06
C LYS A 24 -7.06 -0.31 -0.79
N PHE A 25 -7.05 -0.48 -2.10
CA PHE A 25 -7.53 0.55 -3.02
C PHE A 25 -9.07 0.69 -2.99
N PRO A 26 -9.60 1.88 -3.35
CA PRO A 26 -8.88 3.13 -3.60
C PRO A 26 -8.33 3.75 -2.31
N ILE A 27 -7.22 4.48 -2.40
CA ILE A 27 -6.56 5.11 -1.26
C ILE A 27 -6.57 6.62 -1.44
N THR A 28 -7.06 7.34 -0.44
CA THR A 28 -6.94 8.79 -0.36
C THR A 28 -5.80 9.14 0.58
N ILE A 29 -4.83 9.91 0.07
CA ILE A 29 -3.62 10.30 0.78
C ILE A 29 -3.64 11.82 0.88
N GLN A 30 -3.62 12.32 2.11
CA GLN A 30 -3.39 13.74 2.36
C GLN A 30 -1.93 13.90 2.78
N TYR A 31 -1.15 14.62 1.97
CA TYR A 31 0.25 14.89 2.21
C TYR A 31 0.49 16.40 2.17
N CYS A 32 0.80 17.00 3.33
CA CYS A 32 0.83 18.45 3.53
C CYS A 32 -0.48 19.11 3.05
N ASP A 33 -0.40 20.05 2.09
CA ASP A 33 -1.54 20.75 1.48
C ASP A 33 -2.06 20.06 0.20
N GLN A 34 -1.54 18.88 -0.14
CA GLN A 34 -1.91 18.14 -1.34
C GLN A 34 -2.76 16.91 -0.99
N MET A 35 -3.80 16.69 -1.79
CA MET A 35 -4.66 15.51 -1.71
C MET A 35 -4.43 14.67 -2.96
N LEU A 36 -3.93 13.45 -2.77
CA LEU A 36 -3.71 12.47 -3.82
C LEU A 36 -4.74 11.36 -3.65
N ILE A 37 -5.53 11.12 -4.70
CA ILE A 37 -6.43 9.97 -4.76
C ILE A 37 -5.78 8.96 -5.67
N ARG A 38 -5.47 7.79 -5.11
CA ARG A 38 -4.95 6.67 -5.87
C ARG A 38 -6.07 5.66 -6.11
N GLU A 39 -6.54 5.65 -7.35
CA GLU A 39 -7.55 4.71 -7.83
C GLU A 39 -6.93 3.37 -8.21
N VAL A 40 -7.78 2.35 -8.35
CA VAL A 40 -7.39 1.04 -8.89
C VAL A 40 -7.10 1.23 -10.38
N VAL A 41 -5.85 1.02 -10.79
CA VAL A 41 -5.46 1.11 -12.21
C VAL A 41 -5.61 -0.25 -12.92
N ASP A 42 -5.59 -1.34 -12.15
CA ASP A 42 -5.70 -2.73 -12.61
C ASP A 42 -6.48 -3.51 -11.57
N ASP A 43 -7.50 -4.28 -11.98
CA ASP A 43 -8.34 -5.10 -11.08
C ASP A 43 -7.53 -6.10 -10.23
N ASN A 44 -6.32 -6.45 -10.66
CA ASN A 44 -5.42 -7.33 -9.92
C ASN A 44 -4.65 -6.59 -8.80
N ILE A 45 -4.60 -5.26 -8.84
CA ILE A 45 -3.93 -4.42 -7.86
C ILE A 45 -4.97 -3.96 -6.83
N THR A 46 -5.10 -4.76 -5.77
CA THR A 46 -6.11 -4.54 -4.73
C THR A 46 -5.51 -4.02 -3.43
N THR A 47 -4.21 -4.23 -3.22
CA THR A 47 -3.48 -3.85 -2.00
C THR A 47 -2.13 -3.22 -2.31
N ILE A 48 -1.67 -2.34 -1.41
CA ILE A 48 -0.30 -1.81 -1.42
C ILE A 48 0.23 -1.70 0.00
N CYS A 49 1.51 -2.05 0.22
CA CYS A 49 2.17 -1.84 1.51
C CYS A 49 2.66 -0.40 1.70
N ILE A 50 2.84 0.01 2.95
CA ILE A 50 3.26 1.37 3.30
C ILE A 50 4.57 1.75 2.62
N GLU A 51 5.57 0.86 2.59
CA GLU A 51 6.88 1.13 1.98
C GLU A 51 6.78 1.38 0.46
N CYS A 52 5.95 0.60 -0.25
CA CYS A 52 5.69 0.85 -1.68
C CYS A 52 4.97 2.19 -1.87
N LEU A 53 4.04 2.53 -0.98
CA LEU A 53 3.30 3.78 -1.09
C LEU A 53 4.20 5.00 -0.87
N GLU A 54 5.07 4.96 0.12
CA GLU A 54 6.05 6.03 0.38
C GLU A 54 7.00 6.24 -0.80
N LYS A 55 7.49 5.15 -1.42
CA LYS A 55 8.33 5.24 -2.62
C LYS A 55 7.61 5.93 -3.78
N GLU A 56 6.34 5.62 -4.00
CA GLU A 56 5.56 6.29 -5.04
C GLU A 56 5.38 7.79 -4.76
N ILE A 57 5.07 8.16 -3.52
CA ILE A 57 4.94 9.57 -3.14
C ILE A 57 6.28 10.30 -3.34
N GLN A 58 7.39 9.68 -2.95
CA GLN A 58 8.74 10.25 -3.14
C GLN A 58 9.14 10.36 -4.62
N MET A 59 8.65 9.48 -5.50
CA MET A 59 8.90 9.59 -6.94
C MET A 59 8.09 10.70 -7.63
N MET A 60 7.03 11.19 -6.98
CA MET A 60 6.18 12.28 -7.49
C MET A 60 6.67 13.68 -7.07
N SER A 61 7.61 13.77 -6.12
CA SER A 61 8.26 15.01 -5.66
C SER A 61 9.56 15.29 -6.40
#